data_AF-A0A168NUW8-F1
#
_entry.id   AF-A0A168NUW8-F1
#
_cell.length_a   1.000
_cell.length_b   1.000
_cell.length_c   1.000
_cell.angle_alpha   90.00
_cell.angle_beta   90.00
_cell.angle_gamma   90.00
#
_symmetry.space_group_name_H-M   'P 1'
#
loop_
_entity.id
_entity.type
_entity.pdbx_description
1 polymer ?
#
loop_
_entity_poly.entity_id
_entity_poly.type
_entity_poly.pdbx_seq_one_letter_code
_entity_poly.pdbx_strand_id
1 'polypeptide(L)' 'MLTGMLFIVAIIIAIEVPPLWRKKLKKELWAFSLLLLFGTILGLAQALEFKIPNPLDWVISVYKPVSDLMDVWLK' A
#
# COMPACT_ATOMS: atom_id res chain seq x y z
N MET A 1 -0.69 4.21 13.53
CA MET A 1 -0.95 3.32 12.36
C MET A 1 0.27 2.47 12.01
N LEU A 2 1.46 3.06 11.84
CA LEU A 2 2.72 2.36 11.53
C LEU A 2 3.06 1.19 12.48
N THR A 3 2.84 1.36 13.79
CA THR A 3 3.16 0.33 14.79
C THR A 3 2.33 -0.95 14.64
N GLY A 4 1.07 -0.84 14.21
CA GLY A 4 0.19 -1.99 14.00
C GLY A 4 0.59 -2.83 12.78
N MET A 5 1.03 -2.18 11.70
CA MET A 5 1.53 -2.88 10.50
C MET A 5 2.81 -3.67 10.79
N LEU A 6 3.77 -3.07 11.50
CA LEU A 6 4.99 -3.76 11.92
C LEU A 6 4.69 -4.99 12.79
N PHE A 7 3.70 -4.90 13.66
CA PHE A 7 3.31 -6.00 14.53
C PHE A 7 2.72 -7.18 13.74
N ILE A 8 1.85 -6.89 12.76
CA ILE A 8 1.27 -7.91 11.87
C ILE A 8 2.37 -8.57 11.03
N VAL A 9 3.26 -7.78 10.43
CA VAL A 9 4.39 -8.31 9.65
C VAL A 9 5.29 -9.22 10.50
N ALA A 10 5.57 -8.84 11.75
CA ALA A 10 6.37 -9.66 12.65
C ALA A 10 5.69 -11.00 12.99
N ILE A 11 4.37 -11.00 13.21
CA ILE A 11 3.60 -12.24 13.46
C ILE A 11 3.64 -13.16 12.25
N ILE A 12 3.43 -12.62 11.05
CA ILE A 12 3.44 -13.39 9.80
C ILE A 12 4.84 -14.04 9.60
N ILE A 13 5.91 -13.26 9.76
CA ILE A 13 7.29 -13.78 9.69
C ILE A 13 7.51 -14.91 10.71
N ALA A 14 7.06 -14.71 11.96
CA ALA A 14 7.25 -15.68 13.03
C ALA A 14 6.50 -17.00 12.80
N ILE A 15 5.39 -16.98 12.06
CA ILE A 15 4.61 -18.18 11.74
C ILE A 15 5.13 -18.86 10.48
N GLU A 16 5.43 -18.11 9.41
CA GLU A 16 5.73 -18.69 8.09
C GLU A 16 7.22 -18.98 7.87
N VAL A 17 8.15 -18.18 8.40
CA VAL A 17 9.60 -18.39 8.20
C VAL A 17 10.13 -19.69 8.85
N PRO A 18 9.84 -20.01 10.13
CA PRO A 18 10.36 -21.24 10.75
C PRO A 18 9.97 -22.56 10.04
N PRO A 19 8.70 -22.78 9.59
CA PRO A 19 8.35 -23.99 8.86
C PRO A 19 9.00 -24.04 7.47
N LEU A 20 9.12 -22.89 6.77
CA LEU A 20 9.80 -22.80 5.47
C LEU A 20 11.29 -23.13 5.57
N TRP A 21 11.95 -22.64 6.63
CA TRP A 21 13.36 -22.88 6.87
C TRP A 21 13.64 -24.34 7.28
N ARG A 22 12.78 -24.92 8.14
CA ARG A 22 12.85 -26.35 8.49
C ARG A 22 12.68 -27.27 7.30
N LYS A 23 11.81 -26.93 6.34
CA LYS A 23 11.60 -27.74 5.13
C LYS A 23 12.62 -27.49 4.01
N LYS A 24 13.62 -26.60 4.22
CA LYS A 24 14.60 -26.16 3.19
C LYS A 24 13.94 -25.64 1.90
N LEU A 25 12.71 -25.13 1.97
CA LEU A 25 11.93 -24.68 0.82
C LEU A 25 12.38 -23.27 0.40
N LYS A 26 13.59 -23.18 -0.15
CA LYS A 26 14.21 -21.90 -0.56
C LYS A 26 13.36 -21.13 -1.57
N LYS A 27 12.66 -21.82 -2.47
CA LYS A 27 11.76 -21.21 -3.47
C LYS A 27 10.54 -20.54 -2.82
N GLU A 28 9.92 -21.22 -1.87
CA GLU A 28 8.75 -20.69 -1.16
C GLU A 28 9.15 -19.55 -0.22
N LEU A 29 10.31 -19.67 0.43
CA LEU A 29 10.88 -18.60 1.26
C LEU A 29 11.18 -17.35 0.42
N TRP A 30 11.63 -17.52 -0.82
CA TRP A 30 11.84 -16.42 -1.76
C TRP A 30 10.52 -15.78 -2.21
N ALA A 31 9.52 -16.58 -2.59
CA ALA A 31 8.19 -16.08 -2.97
C ALA A 31 7.50 -15.34 -1.80
N PHE A 32 7.59 -15.91 -0.60
CA PHE A 32 7.08 -15.31 0.63
C PHE A 32 7.77 -13.97 0.92
N SER A 33 9.10 -13.95 0.87
CA SER A 33 9.86 -12.73 1.09
C SER A 33 9.53 -11.65 0.05
N LEU A 34 9.28 -12.03 -1.21
CA LEU A 34 8.85 -11.11 -2.27
C LEU A 34 7.46 -10.53 -1.98
N LEU A 35 6.48 -11.39 -1.67
CA LEU A 35 5.13 -10.93 -1.30
C LEU A 35 5.15 -10.02 -0.08
N LEU A 36 5.93 -10.38 0.95
CA LEU A 36 6.04 -9.62 2.18
C LEU A 36 6.69 -8.25 1.92
N LEU A 37 7.74 -8.21 1.08
CA LEU A 37 8.37 -6.96 0.66
C LEU A 37 7.36 -6.06 -0.06
N PHE A 38 6.60 -6.62 -1.00
CA PHE A 38 5.55 -5.87 -1.71
C PHE A 38 4.48 -5.33 -0.77
N GLY A 39 3.95 -6.16 0.13
CA GLY A 39 2.96 -5.73 1.12
C GLY A 39 3.49 -4.66 2.06
N THR A 40 4.76 -4.76 2.46
CA THR A 40 5.42 -3.78 3.33
C THR A 40 5.66 -2.46 2.59
N ILE A 41 6.12 -2.51 1.33
CA ILE A 41 6.29 -1.31 0.49
C ILE A 41 4.96 -0.62 0.24
N LEU A 42 3.90 -1.37 -0.11
CA LEU A 42 2.57 -0.82 -0.31
C LEU A 42 2.00 -0.22 0.98
N GLY A 43 2.14 -0.92 2.10
CA GLY A 43 1.73 -0.44 3.42
C GLY A 43 2.51 0.79 3.86
N LEU A 44 3.83 0.84 3.61
CA LEU A 44 4.67 2.01 3.84
C LEU A 44 4.29 3.17 2.91
N ALA A 45 4.04 2.93 1.62
CA ALA A 45 3.61 3.95 0.67
C ALA A 45 2.28 4.58 1.12
N GLN A 46 1.35 3.76 1.59
CA GLN A 46 0.09 4.21 2.18
C GLN A 46 0.31 4.95 3.51
N ALA A 47 1.19 4.46 4.39
CA ALA A 47 1.40 4.99 5.73
C ALA A 47 2.31 6.23 5.80
N LEU A 48 3.23 6.38 4.85
CA LEU A 48 4.09 7.56 4.74
C LEU A 48 3.33 8.79 4.26
N GLU A 49 2.04 8.66 3.91
CA GLU A 49 1.32 9.67 3.14
C GLU A 49 2.21 10.22 2.02
N PHE A 50 3.05 9.34 1.42
CA PHE A 50 3.54 9.61 0.09
C PHE A 50 2.27 9.94 -0.65
N LYS A 51 2.13 11.18 -1.13
CA LYS A 51 0.96 11.64 -1.88
C LYS A 51 0.88 10.76 -3.12
N ILE A 52 0.42 9.53 -2.96
CA ILE A 52 -0.44 8.85 -3.89
C ILE A 52 -1.54 9.89 -4.01
N PRO A 53 -1.56 10.67 -5.11
CA PRO A 53 -2.60 11.65 -5.28
C PRO A 53 -3.88 10.87 -5.02
N ASN A 54 -4.65 11.31 -4.03
CA ASN A 54 -5.85 10.62 -3.63
C ASN A 54 -6.62 10.38 -4.95
N PRO A 55 -7.13 9.19 -5.26
CA PRO A 55 -7.92 9.00 -6.48
C PRO A 55 -9.01 10.09 -6.58
N LEU A 56 -9.52 10.53 -5.42
CA LEU A 56 -10.40 11.69 -5.32
C LEU A 56 -9.74 13.01 -5.73
N ASP A 57 -8.46 13.29 -5.44
CA ASP A 57 -7.76 14.48 -5.93
C ASP A 57 -7.63 14.48 -7.45
N TRP A 58 -7.42 13.32 -8.06
CA TRP A 58 -7.46 13.18 -9.52
C TRP A 58 -8.86 13.43 -10.08
N VAL A 59 -9.88 12.86 -9.45
CA VAL A 59 -11.28 13.10 -9.82
C VAL A 59 -11.62 14.59 -9.67
N ILE A 60 -11.21 15.22 -8.57
CA ILE A 60 -11.40 16.64 -8.30
C ILE A 60 -10.67 17.49 -9.35
N SER A 61 -9.45 17.14 -9.76
CA SER A 61 -8.73 17.87 -10.82
C SER A 61 -9.38 17.78 -12.19
N VAL A 62 -10.06 16.68 -12.50
CA VAL A 62 -10.84 16.52 -13.74
C VAL A 62 -12.18 17.26 -13.68
N TYR A 63 -12.83 17.26 -12.52
CA TYR A 63 -14.11 17.93 -12.31
C TYR A 63 -13.99 19.44 -12.07
N LYS A 64 -12.87 19.92 -11.51
CA LYS A 64 -12.61 21.34 -11.27
C LYS A 64 -12.83 22.25 -12.48
N PRO A 65 -12.25 21.97 -13.67
CA PRO A 65 -12.48 22.83 -14.84
C PRO A 65 -13.95 22.82 -15.29
N VAL A 66 -14.67 21.72 -15.07
CA VAL A 66 -16.11 21.64 -15.38
C VAL A 66 -16.92 22.50 -14.41
N SER A 67 -16.59 22.48 -13.12
CA SER A 67 -17.20 23.35 -12.11
C SER A 67 -16.89 24.83 -12.35
N ASP A 68 -15.65 25.19 -12.63
CA ASP A 68 -15.27 26.58 -12.94
C ASP A 68 -15.99 27.09 -14.20
N LEU A 69 -16.18 26.24 -15.21
CA LEU A 69 -16.96 26.59 -16.40
C LEU A 69 -18.45 26.81 -16.07
N MET A 70 -19.03 26.02 -15.16
CA MET A 70 -20.40 26.21 -14.69
C MET A 70 -20.54 27.51 -13.88
N ASP A 71 -19.57 27.81 -13.00
CA ASP A 71 -19.56 29.03 -12.19
C ASP A 71 -19.41 30.30 -13.05
N VAL A 72 -18.66 30.23 -14.16
CA VAL A 72 -18.54 31.32 -15.14
C VAL A 72 -19.81 31.48 -15.97
N TRP A 73 -20.53 30.39 -16.28
CA TRP A 73 -21.77 30.44 -17.06
C TRP A 73 -23.00 30.87 -16.24
N LEU A 74 -22.97 30.66 -14.93
CA LEU A 74 -24.05 31.01 -13.99
C LEU A 74 -23.95 32.46 -13.47
N LYS A 75 -22.99 33.25 -13.95
CA LYS A 75 -22.77 34.65 -13.58
C LYS A 75 -22.96 35.58 -14.79
#